data_AF-A0A183G558-F1
#
_entry.id   AF-A0A183G558-F1
#
_cell.length_a   1.000
_cell.length_b   1.000
_cell.length_c   1.000
_cell.angle_alpha   90.00
_cell.angle_beta   90.00
_cell.angle_gamma   90.00
#
_symmetry.space_group_name_H-M   'P 1'
#
loop_
_entity.id
_entity.type
_entity.pdbx_description
1 polymer ?
#
loop_
_entity_poly.entity_id
_entity_poly.type
_entity_poly.pdbx_seq_one_letter_code
_entity_poly.pdbx_strand_id
1 'polypeptide(L)'
;MQEHFLSGTWSSGAVNAAAGYTGPIFGLTSLIINNECNGEDAQDPGGPGGSKRIKAFKWFCSYFRAPAGADKLLSCKDMPVKLDSLRYNCSYQPDWSSTWKGQPCDCAPAAYGGLIPYFDPAYYPQEFVAMNEQNRLKCVASVYENPSMYSLTKDSSTCLNF
;
A
#
# COMPACT_ATOMS: atom_id res chain seq x y z
N MET A 1 -5.35 -12.16 -3.55
CA MET A 1 -6.45 -11.23 -3.84
C MET A 1 -6.09 -10.55 -5.16
N GLN A 2 -6.86 -10.77 -6.22
CA GLN A 2 -6.58 -10.17 -7.53
C GLN A 2 -7.46 -8.93 -7.64
N GLU A 3 -6.85 -7.75 -7.58
CA GLU A 3 -7.59 -6.49 -7.69
C GLU A 3 -7.87 -6.20 -9.17
N HIS A 4 -9.15 -6.12 -9.52
CA HIS A 4 -9.58 -5.84 -10.90
C HIS A 4 -10.05 -4.39 -11.03
N PHE A 5 -9.08 -3.52 -11.37
CA PHE A 5 -9.29 -2.07 -11.46
C PHE A 5 -10.23 -1.65 -12.57
N LEU A 6 -10.24 -2.37 -13.70
CA LEU A 6 -11.11 -2.08 -14.85
C LEU A 6 -12.52 -2.68 -14.71
N SER A 7 -12.71 -3.67 -13.83
CA SER A 7 -14.04 -4.22 -13.52
C SER A 7 -14.64 -3.65 -12.23
N GLY A 8 -13.95 -2.71 -11.58
CA GLY A 8 -14.48 -1.94 -10.45
C GLY A 8 -14.48 -2.66 -9.10
N THR A 9 -13.81 -3.80 -8.95
CA THR A 9 -13.78 -4.55 -7.67
C THR A 9 -12.59 -4.16 -6.77
N TRP A 10 -11.93 -3.04 -7.07
CA TRP A 10 -10.83 -2.52 -6.27
C TRP A 10 -11.34 -1.51 -5.24
N SER A 11 -10.66 -1.44 -4.09
CA SER A 11 -10.94 -0.44 -3.06
C SER A 11 -9.94 0.70 -3.16
N SER A 12 -10.42 1.92 -3.34
CA SER A 12 -9.56 3.11 -3.42
C SER A 12 -9.16 3.69 -2.08
N GLY A 13 -9.73 3.17 -0.98
CA GLY A 13 -9.62 3.75 0.35
C GLY A 13 -10.51 4.99 0.53
N ALA A 14 -10.82 5.32 1.79
CA ALA A 14 -11.79 6.37 2.12
C ALA A 14 -11.40 7.75 1.53
N VAL A 15 -10.11 8.09 1.54
CA VAL A 15 -9.61 9.40 1.06
C VAL A 15 -9.80 9.57 -0.45
N ASN A 16 -9.38 8.57 -1.24
CA ASN A 16 -9.55 8.64 -2.69
C ASN A 16 -11.01 8.49 -3.09
N ALA A 17 -11.78 7.66 -2.37
CA ALA A 17 -13.21 7.52 -2.59
C ALA A 17 -13.95 8.85 -2.38
N ALA A 18 -13.64 9.58 -1.30
CA ALA A 18 -14.18 10.91 -1.05
C ALA A 18 -13.78 11.94 -2.13
N ALA A 19 -12.63 11.77 -2.77
CA ALA A 19 -12.18 12.58 -3.91
C ALA A 19 -12.80 12.15 -5.26
N GLY A 20 -13.68 11.14 -5.26
CA GLY A 20 -14.38 10.63 -6.44
C GLY A 20 -13.62 9.58 -7.25
N TYR A 21 -12.48 9.08 -6.75
CA TYR A 21 -11.75 7.98 -7.37
C TYR A 21 -12.33 6.64 -6.91
N THR A 22 -13.48 6.26 -7.44
CA THR A 22 -14.16 4.98 -7.13
C THR A 22 -14.62 4.28 -8.41
N GLY A 23 -14.79 2.96 -8.35
CA GLY A 23 -15.27 2.17 -9.50
C GLY A 23 -14.19 1.97 -10.56
N PRO A 24 -14.55 1.59 -11.81
CA PRO A 24 -13.57 1.25 -12.81
C PRO A 24 -12.80 2.50 -13.29
N ILE A 25 -11.51 2.60 -12.95
CA ILE A 25 -10.68 3.77 -13.29
C ILE A 25 -9.39 3.38 -14.01
N PHE A 26 -9.10 4.06 -15.12
CA PHE A 26 -7.89 3.82 -15.92
C PHE A 26 -6.66 4.49 -15.31
N GLY A 27 -6.82 5.64 -14.64
CA GLY A 27 -5.73 6.38 -14.01
C GLY A 27 -4.93 5.54 -13.03
N LEU A 28 -5.58 4.62 -12.33
CA LEU A 28 -4.90 3.69 -11.42
C LEU A 28 -4.13 2.59 -12.15
N THR A 29 -4.58 2.16 -13.33
CA THR A 29 -3.79 1.24 -14.17
C THR A 29 -2.46 1.90 -14.58
N SER A 30 -2.48 3.20 -14.91
CA SER A 30 -1.24 3.95 -15.19
C SER A 30 -0.34 4.07 -13.95
N LEU A 31 -0.94 4.32 -12.78
CA LEU A 31 -0.26 4.35 -11.49
C LEU A 31 0.45 3.01 -11.19
N ILE A 32 -0.22 1.87 -11.37
CA ILE A 32 0.31 0.52 -11.06
C ILE A 32 1.39 0.08 -12.04
N ILE A 33 1.23 0.36 -13.32
CA ILE A 33 2.19 -0.12 -14.33
C ILE A 33 3.54 0.58 -14.19
N ASN A 34 3.57 1.90 -13.90
CA ASN A 34 4.86 2.64 -13.83
C ASN A 34 4.81 3.97 -13.06
N ASN A 35 3.85 4.18 -12.15
CA ASN A 35 3.66 5.44 -11.42
C ASN A 35 3.57 6.70 -12.31
N GLU A 36 3.05 6.54 -13.53
CA GLU A 36 2.99 7.61 -14.52
C GLU A 36 1.71 8.44 -14.34
N CYS A 37 1.80 9.51 -13.52
CA CYS A 37 0.67 10.37 -13.14
C CYS A 37 0.74 11.80 -13.69
N ASN A 38 1.29 11.98 -14.91
CA ASN A 38 1.46 13.33 -15.48
C ASN A 38 0.21 13.88 -16.18
N GLY A 39 -0.79 13.03 -16.41
CA GLY A 39 -2.01 13.38 -17.15
C GLY A 39 -1.87 13.27 -18.66
N GLU A 40 -2.92 13.69 -19.36
CA GLU A 40 -2.95 13.79 -20.82
C GLU A 40 -2.39 15.14 -21.26
N ASP A 41 -1.59 15.13 -22.31
CA ASP A 41 -1.08 16.33 -22.98
C ASP A 41 -2.07 16.77 -24.08
N ALA A 42 -2.37 18.05 -24.14
CA ALA A 42 -3.25 18.64 -25.14
C ALA A 42 -2.67 18.58 -26.57
N GLN A 43 -1.34 18.47 -26.72
CA GLN A 43 -0.70 18.37 -28.04
C GLN A 43 -0.67 16.93 -28.55
N ASP A 44 -0.82 16.71 -29.87
CA ASP A 44 -0.66 15.40 -30.51
C ASP A 44 0.65 15.34 -31.35
N PRO A 45 1.51 14.31 -31.17
CA PRO A 45 1.29 13.09 -30.38
C PRO A 45 1.48 13.26 -28.85
N GLY A 46 1.87 14.46 -28.39
CA GLY A 46 1.99 14.81 -26.97
C GLY A 46 3.20 14.19 -26.26
N GLY A 47 3.34 14.52 -24.97
CA GLY A 47 4.40 13.98 -24.11
C GLY A 47 4.39 12.45 -23.96
N PRO A 48 5.54 11.84 -23.60
CA PRO A 48 5.65 10.39 -23.37
C PRO A 48 4.89 9.92 -22.11
N GLY A 49 4.80 8.59 -21.93
CA GLY A 49 4.26 7.97 -20.72
C GLY A 49 2.74 8.05 -20.60
N GLY A 50 2.25 8.58 -19.47
CA GLY A 50 0.83 8.62 -19.13
C GLY A 50 -0.08 9.24 -20.19
N SER A 51 0.38 10.28 -20.90
CA SER A 51 -0.39 10.92 -21.99
C SER A 51 -0.67 9.94 -23.14
N LYS A 52 0.36 9.21 -23.61
CA LYS A 52 0.20 8.19 -24.67
C LYS A 52 -0.74 7.07 -24.26
N ARG A 53 -0.71 6.65 -22.98
CA ARG A 53 -1.61 5.61 -22.44
C ARG A 53 -3.06 6.07 -22.45
N ILE A 54 -3.32 7.30 -21.99
CA ILE A 54 -4.68 7.88 -21.99
C ILE A 54 -5.20 8.02 -23.43
N LYS A 55 -4.37 8.52 -24.35
CA LYS A 55 -4.75 8.65 -25.77
C LYS A 55 -5.03 7.31 -26.44
N ALA A 56 -4.17 6.32 -26.21
CA ALA A 56 -4.40 4.96 -26.70
C ALA A 56 -5.70 4.38 -26.13
N PHE A 57 -5.96 4.57 -24.84
CA PHE A 57 -7.19 4.12 -24.20
C PHE A 57 -8.43 4.78 -24.80
N LYS A 58 -8.43 6.13 -24.94
CA LYS A 58 -9.50 6.88 -25.61
C LYS A 58 -9.74 6.39 -27.05
N TRP A 59 -8.66 6.13 -27.78
CA TRP A 59 -8.74 5.58 -29.13
C TRP A 59 -9.40 4.20 -29.16
N PHE A 60 -8.99 3.28 -28.29
CA PHE A 60 -9.62 1.95 -28.18
C PHE A 60 -11.09 2.05 -27.75
N CYS A 61 -11.42 2.90 -26.78
CA CYS A 61 -12.81 3.15 -26.39
C CYS A 61 -13.65 3.65 -27.56
N SER A 62 -13.14 4.61 -28.35
CA SER A 62 -13.81 5.08 -29.57
C SER A 62 -13.98 3.95 -30.60
N TYR A 63 -12.95 3.14 -30.81
CA TYR A 63 -12.98 2.02 -31.76
C TYR A 63 -14.04 0.97 -31.37
N PHE A 64 -14.11 0.61 -30.09
CA PHE A 64 -15.07 -0.36 -29.56
C PHE A 64 -16.44 0.26 -29.19
N ARG A 65 -16.64 1.56 -29.44
CA ARG A 65 -17.85 2.32 -29.07
C ARG A 65 -18.20 2.20 -27.57
N ALA A 66 -17.18 2.15 -26.72
CA ALA A 66 -17.30 2.15 -25.27
C ALA A 66 -17.02 3.56 -24.73
N PRO A 67 -17.69 3.98 -23.64
CA PRO A 67 -17.34 5.22 -22.97
C PRO A 67 -15.97 5.10 -22.30
N ALA A 68 -15.10 6.09 -22.51
CA ALA A 68 -13.81 6.15 -21.80
C ALA A 68 -13.96 6.50 -20.31
N GLY A 69 -15.09 7.12 -19.92
CA GLY A 69 -15.30 7.65 -18.58
C GLY A 69 -14.84 9.10 -18.44
N ALA A 70 -14.89 9.63 -17.22
CA ALA A 70 -14.53 11.01 -16.94
C ALA A 70 -13.02 11.23 -17.02
N ASP A 71 -12.57 12.33 -17.63
CA ASP A 71 -11.14 12.63 -17.85
C ASP A 71 -10.31 12.59 -16.55
N LYS A 72 -10.88 13.06 -15.43
CA LYS A 72 -10.25 13.01 -14.10
C LYS A 72 -9.86 11.59 -13.67
N LEU A 73 -10.63 10.58 -14.10
CA LEU A 73 -10.43 9.17 -13.75
C LEU A 73 -9.51 8.44 -14.73
N LEU A 74 -9.13 9.10 -15.83
CA LEU A 74 -8.13 8.58 -16.79
C LEU A 74 -6.71 8.83 -16.32
N SER A 75 -6.51 9.70 -15.33
CA SER A 75 -5.20 10.02 -14.76
C SER A 75 -5.18 9.87 -13.23
N CYS A 76 -4.02 9.48 -12.70
CA CYS A 76 -3.71 9.53 -11.27
C CYS A 76 -3.05 10.87 -10.85
N LYS A 77 -3.00 11.88 -11.73
CA LYS A 77 -2.35 13.18 -11.45
C LYS A 77 -2.84 13.84 -10.18
N ASP A 78 -4.16 13.94 -10.06
CA ASP A 78 -4.85 14.63 -8.96
C ASP A 78 -5.35 13.65 -7.88
N MET A 79 -4.84 12.42 -7.89
CA MET A 79 -5.19 11.40 -6.89
C MET A 79 -4.54 11.75 -5.54
N PRO A 80 -5.32 11.90 -4.45
CA PRO A 80 -4.78 12.30 -3.15
C PRO A 80 -3.75 11.34 -2.55
N VAL A 81 -4.00 10.03 -2.62
CA VAL A 81 -3.09 9.00 -2.10
C VAL A 81 -2.54 8.20 -3.28
N LYS A 82 -1.24 8.33 -3.54
CA LYS A 82 -0.51 7.62 -4.60
C LYS A 82 0.14 6.34 -4.05
N LEU A 83 0.64 5.46 -4.94
CA LEU A 83 1.36 4.24 -4.52
C LEU A 83 2.56 4.55 -3.62
N ASP A 84 3.29 5.63 -3.89
CA ASP A 84 4.45 6.02 -3.07
C ASP A 84 4.04 6.42 -1.64
N SER A 85 2.78 6.79 -1.42
CA SER A 85 2.22 7.09 -0.10
C SER A 85 1.85 5.82 0.68
N LEU A 86 1.71 4.69 0.00
CA LEU A 86 1.44 3.40 0.61
C LEU A 86 2.78 2.80 1.06
N ARG A 87 3.04 2.82 2.38
CA ARG A 87 4.22 2.18 2.96
C ARG A 87 4.05 0.66 2.95
N TYR A 88 4.28 0.04 1.79
CA TYR A 88 4.15 -1.41 1.59
C TYR A 88 5.11 -2.25 2.43
N ASN A 89 6.17 -1.63 2.93
CA ASN A 89 7.21 -2.30 3.68
C ASN A 89 7.00 -2.19 5.19
N CYS A 90 5.82 -1.84 5.71
CA CYS A 90 5.62 -1.83 7.16
C CYS A 90 5.51 -3.25 7.73
N SER A 91 6.26 -3.53 8.79
CA SER A 91 6.29 -4.82 9.45
C SER A 91 6.30 -4.68 10.96
N TYR A 92 5.89 -5.72 11.69
CA TYR A 92 6.16 -5.81 13.11
C TYR A 92 7.60 -6.25 13.35
N GLN A 93 8.24 -5.57 14.29
CA GLN A 93 9.60 -5.81 14.74
C GLN A 93 9.62 -5.77 16.27
N PRO A 94 10.65 -6.34 16.92
CA PRO A 94 10.83 -6.13 18.35
C PRO A 94 10.77 -4.64 18.67
N ASP A 95 10.06 -4.27 19.73
CA ASP A 95 10.06 -2.89 20.18
C ASP A 95 11.41 -2.57 20.82
N TRP A 96 12.34 -2.10 19.99
CA TRP A 96 13.70 -1.74 20.39
C TRP A 96 13.75 -0.68 21.50
N SER A 97 12.66 0.09 21.68
CA SER A 97 12.55 1.08 22.76
C SER A 97 12.32 0.44 24.14
N SER A 98 11.98 -0.85 24.18
CA SER A 98 11.64 -1.58 25.40
C SER A 98 12.39 -2.89 25.62
N THR A 99 13.12 -3.43 24.64
CA THR A 99 13.82 -4.72 24.77
C THR A 99 14.80 -4.81 25.95
N TRP A 100 15.38 -3.69 26.37
CA TRP A 100 16.32 -3.57 27.51
C TRP A 100 15.63 -3.29 28.85
N LYS A 101 14.31 -3.11 28.88
CA LYS A 101 13.54 -2.84 30.10
C LYS A 101 13.12 -4.14 30.77
N GLY A 102 12.92 -4.09 32.08
CA GLY A 102 12.40 -5.21 32.89
C GLY A 102 10.90 -5.41 32.73
N GLN A 103 10.44 -5.63 31.50
CA GLN A 103 9.05 -5.95 31.16
C GLN A 103 9.03 -6.97 30.01
N PRO A 104 7.93 -7.71 29.78
CA PRO A 104 7.84 -8.67 28.69
C PRO A 104 8.17 -8.04 27.33
N CYS A 105 8.79 -8.81 26.42
CA CYS A 105 9.08 -8.32 25.09
C CYS A 105 7.78 -8.00 24.35
N ASP A 106 7.79 -6.90 23.61
CA ASP A 106 6.70 -6.52 22.73
C ASP A 106 7.23 -6.24 21.32
N CYS A 107 6.30 -6.11 20.37
CA CYS A 107 6.59 -5.71 19.01
C CYS A 107 5.87 -4.42 18.62
N ALA A 108 6.56 -3.57 17.87
CA ALA A 108 6.05 -2.32 17.34
C ALA A 108 6.12 -2.30 15.81
N PRO A 109 5.26 -1.51 15.15
CA PRO A 109 5.35 -1.27 13.72
C PRO A 109 6.66 -0.56 13.35
N ALA A 110 7.31 -1.03 12.29
CA ALA A 110 8.51 -0.44 11.72
C ALA A 110 8.32 -0.16 10.23
N ALA A 111 8.89 0.94 9.75
CA ALA A 111 8.78 1.39 8.36
C ALA A 111 9.76 0.70 7.38
N TYR A 112 10.12 -0.56 7.68
CA TYR A 112 10.99 -1.38 6.85
C TYR A 112 10.51 -2.83 6.83
N GLY A 113 10.81 -3.52 5.71
CA GLY A 113 10.27 -4.84 5.43
C GLY A 113 10.75 -5.89 6.43
N GLY A 114 9.83 -6.73 6.87
CA GLY A 114 10.09 -7.82 7.82
C GLY A 114 9.15 -8.99 7.57
N LEU A 115 9.33 -10.06 8.36
CA LEU A 115 8.62 -11.32 8.16
C LEU A 115 7.11 -11.19 8.41
N ILE A 116 6.71 -10.31 9.33
CA ILE A 116 5.34 -10.22 9.83
C ILE A 116 4.78 -8.85 9.44
N PRO A 117 3.74 -8.78 8.58
CA PRO A 117 3.24 -7.52 8.07
C PRO A 117 2.51 -6.70 9.14
N TYR A 118 2.63 -5.39 9.03
CA TYR A 118 1.78 -4.42 9.73
C TYR A 118 0.93 -3.66 8.71
N PHE A 119 -0.39 -3.64 8.93
CA PHE A 119 -1.34 -2.98 8.06
C PHE A 119 -1.76 -1.63 8.67
N ASP A 120 -1.23 -0.54 8.13
CA ASP A 120 -1.53 0.81 8.62
C ASP A 120 -3.04 1.13 8.44
N PRO A 121 -3.77 1.45 9.53
CA PRO A 121 -5.20 1.77 9.47
C PRO A 121 -5.55 2.96 8.57
N ALA A 122 -4.60 3.84 8.26
CA ALA A 122 -4.82 4.97 7.36
C ALA A 122 -4.95 4.53 5.89
N TYR A 123 -4.42 3.35 5.54
CA TYR A 123 -4.26 2.92 4.15
C TYR A 123 -4.87 1.56 3.83
N TYR A 124 -4.99 0.68 4.82
CA TYR A 124 -5.48 -0.69 4.63
C TYR A 124 -6.95 -0.85 5.05
N PRO A 125 -7.72 -1.72 4.36
CA PRO A 125 -9.06 -2.10 4.78
C PRO A 125 -9.13 -2.70 6.19
N GLN A 126 -10.29 -2.58 6.86
CA GLN A 126 -10.44 -3.02 8.25
C GLN A 126 -10.17 -4.52 8.45
N GLU A 127 -10.46 -5.36 7.46
CA GLU A 127 -10.20 -6.80 7.51
C GLU A 127 -8.70 -7.11 7.66
N PHE A 128 -7.82 -6.31 7.05
CA PHE A 128 -6.37 -6.45 7.20
C PHE A 128 -5.92 -5.83 8.53
N VAL A 129 -6.44 -4.65 8.87
CA VAL A 129 -6.12 -3.98 10.15
C VAL A 129 -6.50 -4.87 11.34
N ALA A 130 -7.60 -5.63 11.26
CA ALA A 130 -8.02 -6.58 12.28
C ALA A 130 -7.00 -7.72 12.50
N MET A 131 -6.15 -8.00 11.51
CA MET A 131 -5.07 -9.01 11.63
C MET A 131 -3.87 -8.47 12.43
N ASN A 132 -3.76 -7.16 12.66
CA ASN A 132 -2.58 -6.56 13.28
C ASN A 132 -2.30 -7.07 14.68
N GLU A 133 -3.32 -7.33 15.50
CA GLU A 133 -3.09 -7.85 16.85
C GLU A 133 -2.57 -9.28 16.82
N GLN A 134 -3.13 -10.13 15.95
CA GLN A 134 -2.61 -11.48 15.74
C GLN A 134 -1.17 -11.45 15.19
N ASN A 135 -0.86 -10.51 14.30
CA ASN A 135 0.48 -10.33 13.77
C ASN A 135 1.46 -9.82 14.84
N ARG A 136 1.05 -8.88 15.69
CA ARG A 136 1.85 -8.44 16.85
C ARG A 136 2.19 -9.64 17.74
N LEU A 137 1.20 -10.46 18.10
CA LEU A 137 1.41 -11.65 18.93
C LEU A 137 2.33 -12.68 18.25
N LYS A 138 2.23 -12.88 16.93
CA LYS A 138 3.17 -13.72 16.17
C LYS A 138 4.61 -13.18 16.25
N CYS A 139 4.77 -11.87 16.21
CA CYS A 139 6.08 -11.24 16.35
C CYS A 139 6.64 -11.43 17.76
N VAL A 140 5.82 -11.24 18.79
CA VAL A 140 6.25 -11.51 20.17
C VAL A 140 6.65 -12.97 20.32
N ALA A 141 5.85 -13.91 19.81
CA ALA A 141 6.18 -15.33 19.84
C ALA A 141 7.50 -15.63 19.13
N SER A 142 7.75 -15.06 17.94
CA SER A 142 9.00 -15.29 17.21
C SER A 142 10.22 -14.71 17.91
N VAL A 143 10.06 -13.60 18.66
CA VAL A 143 11.13 -13.03 19.50
C VAL A 143 11.52 -13.99 20.62
N TYR A 144 10.56 -14.63 21.29
CA TYR A 144 10.85 -15.60 22.34
C TYR A 144 11.35 -16.94 21.82
N GLU A 145 10.83 -17.40 20.67
CA GLU A 145 11.22 -18.67 20.04
C GLU A 145 12.63 -18.61 19.45
N ASN A 146 12.99 -17.49 18.80
CA ASN A 146 14.30 -17.32 18.19
C ASN A 146 14.82 -15.87 18.32
N PRO A 147 15.24 -15.44 19.53
CA PRO A 147 15.70 -14.08 19.77
C PRO A 147 16.95 -13.70 18.96
N SER A 148 17.77 -14.71 18.61
CA SER A 148 19.00 -14.51 17.83
C SER A 148 18.74 -13.97 16.41
N MET A 149 17.57 -14.28 15.82
CA MET A 149 17.15 -13.73 14.53
C MET A 149 17.09 -12.20 14.56
N TYR A 150 16.82 -11.64 15.73
CA TYR A 150 16.71 -10.20 15.97
C TYR A 150 17.96 -9.64 16.67
N SER A 151 19.06 -10.39 16.72
CA SER A 151 20.26 -10.00 17.48
C SER A 151 19.98 -9.71 18.97
N LEU A 152 18.97 -10.37 19.56
CA LEU A 152 18.66 -10.27 20.98
C LEU A 152 19.27 -11.46 21.74
N THR A 153 19.84 -11.19 22.91
CA THR A 153 20.29 -12.22 23.86
C THR A 153 19.73 -11.93 25.25
N LYS A 154 19.71 -12.91 26.14
CA LYS A 154 19.26 -12.71 27.53
C LYS A 154 20.12 -11.68 28.29
N ASP A 155 21.38 -11.52 27.87
CA ASP A 155 22.32 -10.58 28.48
C ASP A 155 22.10 -9.14 27.98
N SER A 156 21.75 -8.96 26.71
CA SER A 156 21.50 -7.64 26.11
C SER A 156 20.04 -7.17 26.25
N SER A 157 19.11 -8.10 26.45
CA SER A 157 17.67 -7.88 26.28
C SER A 157 16.91 -8.45 27.46
N THR A 158 16.72 -7.62 28.48
CA THR A 158 16.07 -7.98 29.74
C THR A 158 14.63 -8.48 29.56
N CYS A 159 13.95 -8.08 28.47
CA CYS A 159 12.59 -8.50 28.20
C CYS A 159 12.43 -10.02 27.99
N LEU A 160 13.50 -10.72 27.61
CA LEU A 160 13.50 -12.17 27.38
C LEU A 160 13.45 -13.02 28.67
N ASN A 161 13.43 -12.38 29.84
CA ASN A 161 13.41 -13.05 31.14
C ASN A 161 11.99 -13.26 31.71
N PHE A 162 10.95 -12.90 30.94
CA PHE A 162 9.53 -13.10 31.26
C PHE A 162 8.94 -14.22 30.42
#